data_AF-A0A3P7QLY5-F1
#
_entry.id   AF-A0A3P7QLY5-F1
#
_cell.length_a   1.000
_cell.length_b   1.000
_cell.length_c   1.000
_cell.angle_alpha   90.00
_cell.angle_beta   90.00
_cell.angle_gamma   90.00
#
_symmetry.space_group_name_H-M   'P 1'
#
loop_
_entity.id
_entity.type
_entity.pdbx_description
1 polymer ?
#
loop_
_entity_poly.entity_id
_entity_poly.type
_entity_poly.pdbx_seq_one_letter_code
_entity_poly.pdbx_strand_id
1 'polypeptide(L)'
;MYKCQVLSAHVAGKVAMKSYLSGMPECKFGINDKITIDGKGKGASDDPNKAARASVAIDDCQFHQCVKLTKFDTEHAISFIPPDGEYELMR
;
A
#
# COMPACT_ATOMS: atom_id res chain seq x y z
N MET A 1 33.38 19.92 13.92
CA MET A 1 32.57 18.74 14.28
C MET A 1 31.36 18.73 13.33
N TYR A 2 31.40 17.95 12.25
CA TYR A 2 30.33 17.96 11.25
C TYR A 2 29.22 17.01 11.70
N LYS A 3 28.00 17.54 11.92
CA LYS A 3 26.81 16.72 12.12
C LYS A 3 26.37 16.21 10.75
N CYS A 4 26.36 14.89 10.54
CA CYS A 4 25.74 14.30 9.36
C CYS A 4 24.22 14.40 9.51
N GLN A 5 23.65 15.41 8.86
CA GLN A 5 22.21 15.57 8.71
C GLN A 5 21.76 14.92 7.41
N VAL A 6 20.67 14.16 7.46
CA VAL A 6 20.04 13.61 6.25
C VAL A 6 19.45 14.76 5.44
N LEU A 7 19.89 14.90 4.18
CA LEU A 7 19.40 15.94 3.27
C LEU A 7 18.20 15.48 2.44
N SER A 8 18.13 14.18 2.14
CA SER A 8 17.02 13.55 1.42
C SER A 8 17.01 12.05 1.72
N ALA A 9 15.81 11.48 1.87
CA ALA A 9 15.59 10.05 1.98
C ALA A 9 14.29 9.71 1.23
N HIS A 10 14.36 8.76 0.31
CA HIS A 10 13.22 8.26 -0.45
C HIS A 10 13.35 6.74 -0.61
N VAL A 11 12.23 6.03 -0.55
CA VAL A 11 12.17 4.58 -0.72
C VAL A 11 11.25 4.28 -1.90
N ALA A 12 11.81 3.75 -2.98
CA ALA A 12 11.03 3.20 -4.09
C ALA A 12 10.82 1.70 -3.83
N GLY A 13 9.57 1.31 -3.55
CA GLY A 13 9.19 -0.08 -3.31
C GLY A 13 8.45 -0.67 -4.51
N LYS A 14 8.40 -2.01 -4.58
CA LYS A 14 7.48 -2.71 -5.48
C LYS A 14 7.02 -4.02 -4.88
N VAL A 15 5.84 -4.47 -5.29
CA VAL A 15 5.24 -5.75 -4.90
C VAL A 15 5.16 -6.63 -6.14
N ALA A 16 6.02 -7.66 -6.20
CA ALA A 16 5.94 -8.70 -7.21
C ALA A 16 5.09 -9.86 -6.69
N MET A 17 4.15 -10.35 -7.50
CA MET A 17 3.27 -11.46 -7.17
C MET A 17 3.49 -12.63 -8.13
N LYS A 18 3.52 -13.83 -7.57
CA LYS A 18 3.54 -15.09 -8.32
C LYS A 18 2.26 -15.85 -8.01
N SER A 19 1.36 -15.91 -8.99
CA SER A 19 0.07 -16.60 -8.82
C SER A 19 0.12 -17.97 -9.47
N TYR A 20 -0.12 -19.00 -8.66
CA TYR A 20 -0.30 -20.39 -9.08
C TYR A 20 -1.61 -20.92 -8.48
N LEU A 21 -2.69 -20.18 -8.71
CA LEU A 21 -4.01 -20.49 -8.19
C LEU A 21 -4.84 -21.15 -9.30
N SER A 22 -5.71 -22.10 -8.93
CA SER A 22 -6.61 -22.73 -9.89
C SER A 22 -7.85 -21.86 -10.14
N GLY A 23 -8.24 -21.72 -11.41
CA GLY A 23 -9.41 -20.94 -11.81
C GLY A 23 -9.15 -19.42 -11.82
N MET A 24 -10.18 -18.63 -11.50
CA MET A 24 -10.12 -17.16 -11.45
C MET A 24 -10.55 -16.66 -10.06
N PRO A 25 -9.73 -16.84 -9.01
CA PRO A 25 -10.08 -16.39 -7.67
C PRO A 25 -10.02 -14.87 -7.54
N GLU A 26 -10.94 -14.29 -6.77
CA GLU A 26 -10.81 -12.90 -6.32
C GLU A 26 -9.94 -12.87 -5.06
N CYS A 27 -8.76 -12.25 -5.17
CA CYS A 27 -7.82 -12.06 -4.09
C CYS A 27 -7.97 -10.68 -3.46
N LYS A 28 -7.67 -10.60 -2.16
CA LYS A 28 -7.59 -9.34 -1.42
C LYS A 28 -6.22 -9.17 -0.80
N PHE A 29 -5.63 -8.00 -0.97
CA PHE A 29 -4.35 -7.63 -0.37
C PHE A 29 -4.55 -6.40 0.51
N GLY A 30 -4.38 -6.57 1.82
CA GLY A 30 -4.48 -5.51 2.82
C GLY A 30 -3.12 -4.87 3.08
N ILE A 31 -3.11 -3.55 3.23
CA ILE A 31 -1.89 -2.77 3.51
C ILE A 31 -2.08 -2.04 4.84
N ASN A 32 -1.08 -2.10 5.72
CA ASN A 32 -1.08 -1.34 6.98
C ASN A 32 -0.64 0.11 6.73
N ASP A 33 -1.36 0.81 5.85
CA ASP A 33 -0.97 2.12 5.36
C ASP A 33 -1.78 3.25 5.99
N LYS A 34 -1.14 4.41 6.15
CA LYS A 34 -1.76 5.71 6.27
C LYS A 34 -1.50 6.45 4.95
N ILE A 35 -2.31 6.15 3.94
CA ILE A 35 -2.21 6.84 2.66
C ILE A 35 -2.73 8.25 2.86
N THR A 36 -1.82 9.22 2.76
CA THR A 36 -2.21 10.62 2.70
C THR A 36 -2.33 10.96 1.23
N ILE A 37 -3.44 10.57 0.58
CA ILE A 37 -3.74 11.03 -0.78
C ILE A 37 -3.94 12.55 -0.65
N ASP A 38 -2.98 13.31 -1.16
CA ASP A 38 -2.90 14.75 -0.99
C ASP A 38 -4.24 15.41 -1.42
N GLY A 39 -4.97 16.00 -0.46
CA GLY A 39 -6.20 16.72 -0.76
C GLY A 39 -7.23 16.96 0.34
N LYS A 40 -7.24 16.23 1.47
CA LYS A 40 -8.12 16.55 2.60
C LYS A 40 -7.64 15.94 3.90
N GLY A 41 -7.03 16.77 4.74
CA GLY A 41 -6.82 16.42 6.15
C GLY A 41 -8.15 16.08 6.81
N LYS A 42 -8.21 14.93 7.50
CA LYS A 42 -9.14 14.66 8.59
C LYS A 42 -8.77 13.35 9.30
N GLY A 43 -8.52 13.47 10.60
CA GLY A 43 -8.79 12.39 11.56
C GLY A 43 -7.61 11.51 11.95
N ALA A 44 -6.56 12.09 12.51
CA ALA A 44 -5.80 11.36 13.53
C ALA A 44 -6.75 11.17 14.73
N SER A 45 -7.38 10.00 14.83
CA SER A 45 -7.99 9.55 16.07
C SER A 45 -6.85 9.36 17.07
N ASP A 46 -6.78 10.27 18.04
CA ASP A 46 -5.88 10.26 19.18
C ASP A 46 -6.26 9.11 20.12
N ASP A 47 -6.00 7.88 19.69
CA ASP A 47 -6.19 6.68 20.50
C ASP A 47 -4.80 6.17 20.93
N PRO A 48 -4.38 6.44 22.19
CA PRO A 48 -3.02 6.17 22.64
C PRO A 48 -2.66 4.67 22.66
N ASN A 49 -3.64 3.79 22.45
CA ASN A 49 -3.44 2.33 22.44
C ASN A 49 -3.24 1.73 21.03
N LYS A 50 -3.35 2.54 19.95
CA LYS A 50 -3.10 2.09 18.55
C LYS A 50 -1.67 2.39 18.06
N ALA A 51 -0.85 3.00 18.91
CA ALA A 51 0.51 3.45 18.59
C ALA A 51 1.53 2.31 18.33
N ALA A 52 1.17 1.04 18.56
CA ALA A 52 2.07 -0.10 18.37
C ALA A 52 1.95 -0.78 16.99
N ARG A 53 0.97 -0.43 16.15
CA ARG A 53 0.97 -0.91 14.75
C ARG A 53 1.68 0.13 13.89
N ALA A 54 2.93 -0.17 13.54
CA ALA A 54 3.70 0.58 12.56
C ALA A 54 2.86 0.72 11.28
N SER A 55 2.29 1.90 11.07
CA SER A 55 1.63 2.25 9.81
C SER A 55 2.73 2.73 8.88
N VAL A 56 2.75 2.19 7.67
CA VAL A 56 3.56 2.73 6.58
C VAL A 56 2.84 3.98 6.07
N ALA A 57 3.56 4.99 5.61
CA ALA A 57 2.97 6.12 4.89
C ALA A 57 3.46 6.01 3.44
N ILE A 58 2.54 5.96 2.49
CA ILE A 58 2.85 5.87 1.06
C ILE A 58 2.50 7.20 0.37
N ASP A 59 3.48 7.76 -0.33
CA ASP A 59 3.37 9.04 -1.04
C ASP A 59 2.64 8.88 -2.39
N ASP A 60 3.14 7.99 -3.25
CA ASP A 60 2.52 7.63 -4.54
C ASP A 60 2.61 6.11 -4.73
N CYS A 61 1.56 5.54 -5.31
CA CYS A 61 1.59 4.14 -5.73
C CYS A 61 0.76 3.91 -6.98
N GLN A 62 1.22 2.99 -7.80
CA GLN A 62 0.60 2.57 -9.04
C GLN A 62 0.32 1.08 -8.98
N PHE A 63 -0.91 0.71 -9.30
CA PHE A 63 -1.37 -0.67 -9.25
C PHE A 63 -1.47 -1.27 -10.64
N HIS A 64 -1.33 -2.59 -10.72
CA HIS A 64 -1.63 -3.33 -11.93
C HIS A 64 -3.10 -3.16 -12.33
N GLN A 65 -3.38 -3.23 -13.64
CA GLN A 65 -4.73 -3.09 -14.20
C GLN A 65 -5.76 -4.10 -13.69
N CYS A 66 -5.32 -5.22 -13.11
CA CYS A 66 -6.21 -6.23 -12.53
C CYS A 66 -6.78 -5.81 -11.17
N VAL A 67 -6.34 -4.67 -10.61
CA VAL A 67 -6.73 -4.17 -9.29
C VAL A 67 -7.97 -3.27 -9.36
N LYS A 68 -8.93 -3.55 -8.49
CA LYS A 68 -10.12 -2.73 -8.24
C LYS A 68 -9.85 -1.82 -7.04
N LEU A 69 -9.80 -0.51 -7.29
CA LEU A 69 -9.54 0.51 -6.26
C LEU A 69 -10.81 1.00 -5.54
N THR A 70 -11.99 0.51 -5.91
CA THR A 70 -13.29 0.98 -5.38
C THR A 70 -13.38 0.95 -3.85
N LYS A 71 -12.68 0.02 -3.20
CA LYS A 71 -12.72 -0.18 -1.73
C LYS A 71 -11.41 0.17 -1.03
N PHE A 72 -10.42 0.64 -1.79
CA PHE A 72 -9.07 0.87 -1.27
C PHE A 72 -9.06 1.93 -0.16
N ASP A 73 -9.78 3.02 -0.37
CA ASP A 73 -9.86 4.16 0.56
C ASP A 73 -10.52 3.79 1.91
N THR A 74 -11.53 2.90 1.88
CA THR A 74 -12.31 2.56 3.08
C THR A 74 -11.80 1.31 3.80
N GLU A 75 -11.37 0.27 3.06
CA GLU A 75 -10.95 -1.01 3.65
C GLU A 75 -9.43 -1.12 3.84
N HIS A 76 -8.65 -0.12 3.39
CA HIS A 76 -7.17 -0.19 3.33
C HIS A 76 -6.68 -1.48 2.64
N ALA A 77 -7.46 -1.95 1.66
CA ALA A 77 -7.25 -3.21 0.97
C ALA A 77 -7.64 -3.08 -0.50
N ILE A 78 -6.88 -3.76 -1.34
CA ILE A 78 -7.17 -3.87 -2.77
C ILE A 78 -7.76 -5.24 -3.09
N SER A 79 -8.73 -5.28 -4.00
CA SER A 79 -9.27 -6.53 -4.56
C SER A 79 -8.80 -6.69 -5.99
N PHE A 80 -8.38 -7.89 -6.39
CA PHE A 80 -7.92 -8.16 -7.75
C PHE A 80 -8.10 -9.63 -8.13
N ILE A 81 -8.09 -9.90 -9.43
CA ILE A 81 -7.99 -11.27 -9.96
C ILE A 81 -6.57 -11.41 -10.50
N PRO A 82 -5.69 -12.19 -9.87
CA PRO A 82 -4.31 -12.29 -10.28
C PRO A 82 -4.19 -12.97 -11.66
N PRO A 83 -3.45 -12.41 -12.62
CA PRO A 83 -3.05 -13.16 -13.81
C PRO A 83 -2.09 -14.30 -13.43
N ASP A 84 -2.07 -15.35 -14.25
CA ASP A 84 -1.19 -16.48 -14.05
C ASP A 84 0.28 -16.10 -14.25
N GLY A 85 1.15 -16.68 -13.41
CA GLY A 85 2.59 -16.45 -13.48
C GLY A 85 3.07 -15.29 -12.62
N GLU A 86 4.13 -14.62 -13.07
CA GLU A 86 4.83 -13.57 -12.33
C GLU A 86 4.48 -12.19 -12.90
N TYR A 87 4.04 -11.27 -12.05
CA TYR A 87 3.70 -9.91 -12.44
C TYR A 87 3.94 -8.92 -11.29
N GLU A 88 3.99 -7.64 -11.62
CA GLU A 88 4.12 -6.55 -10.65
C GLU A 88 2.72 -6.07 -10.26
N LEU A 89 2.36 -6.21 -8.99
CA LEU A 89 1.05 -5.82 -8.45
C LEU A 89 0.99 -4.33 -8.12
N MET A 90 2.09 -3.79 -7.57
CA MET A 90 2.19 -2.42 -7.07
C MET A 90 3.62 -1.89 -7.24
N ARG A 91 3.76 -0.61 -7.58
CA ARG A 91 5.02 0.14 -7.59
C ARG A 91 4.82 1.56 -7.08
#